data_AF-A0A508APJ5-F1
#
_entry.id   AF-A0A508APJ5-F1
#
_cell.length_a   1.000
_cell.length_b   1.000
_cell.length_c   1.000
_cell.angle_alpha   90.00
_cell.angle_beta   90.00
_cell.angle_gamma   90.00
#
_symmetry.space_group_name_H-M   'P 1'
#
loop_
_entity.id
_entity.type
_entity.pdbx_description
1 polymer ?
#
loop_
_entity_poly.entity_id
_entity_poly.type
_entity_poly.pdbx_seq_one_letter_code
_entity_poly.pdbx_strand_id
1 'polypeptide(L)'
;MRARPVLAAALLAGAWLGLSAPLPAAQDRGETERKLDAIKDELRSVAAERRRLEGQRGTAHRELREADEKVGQSNRRLREIEAELAAQREALDELEARRATMQAAMSGQREELAQLVRAAYAQGGDAPLKVLLAQDSVAEANRLLTYHRYMQQDRMKRIRELASRLEALDAVERDIAARRQVLEDSRGRLDAQLATLREDRNAREAVVANLDKRYKSRRDREQALGRDAKGLEQLLARLRAAAAKAEAERRRIAAERAAAAA
;
A
#
# COMPACT_ATOMS: atom_id res chain seq x y z
N MET A 1 4.67 76.51 -14.45
CA MET A 1 4.05 77.07 -15.68
C MET A 1 2.54 76.96 -15.58
N ARG A 2 1.88 78.13 -15.51
CA ARG A 2 0.54 78.52 -16.00
C ARG A 2 -0.63 77.56 -15.67
N ALA A 3 -1.48 77.83 -14.65
CA ALA A 3 -2.53 78.88 -14.58
C ALA A 3 -3.53 78.78 -15.76
N ARG A 4 -4.87 78.77 -15.61
CA ARG A 4 -5.73 79.60 -14.75
C ARG A 4 -7.14 78.96 -14.54
N PRO A 5 -7.86 79.36 -13.47
CA PRO A 5 -9.30 79.17 -13.22
C PRO A 5 -10.12 80.45 -13.55
N VAL A 6 -11.46 80.35 -13.70
CA VAL A 6 -12.47 81.46 -13.64
C VAL A 6 -13.83 80.78 -13.33
N LEU A 7 -14.47 80.95 -12.15
CA LEU A 7 -15.45 81.99 -11.74
C LEU A 7 -16.67 82.08 -12.70
N ALA A 8 -17.93 82.28 -12.33
CA ALA A 8 -18.66 82.51 -11.09
C ALA A 8 -20.19 82.53 -11.44
N ALA A 9 -21.03 82.76 -10.43
CA ALA A 9 -22.44 83.18 -10.44
C ALA A 9 -23.48 82.03 -10.52
N ALA A 10 -24.25 81.65 -9.49
CA ALA A 10 -25.04 82.35 -8.45
C ALA A 10 -26.53 82.47 -8.80
N LEU A 11 -27.37 82.05 -7.83
CA LEU A 11 -28.78 82.42 -7.60
C LEU A 11 -29.81 81.82 -8.60
N LEU A 12 -31.02 81.38 -8.25
CA LEU A 12 -31.85 81.40 -7.04
C LEU A 12 -32.97 80.34 -7.22
N ALA A 13 -33.35 79.73 -6.10
CA ALA A 13 -34.69 79.41 -5.61
C ALA A 13 -35.86 79.10 -6.59
N GLY A 14 -36.59 78.01 -6.27
CA GLY A 14 -38.04 78.12 -6.13
C GLY A 14 -38.93 77.07 -6.81
N ALA A 15 -39.62 76.30 -5.97
CA ALA A 15 -40.98 75.78 -6.14
C ALA A 15 -41.24 74.56 -7.04
N TRP A 16 -41.43 73.43 -6.35
CA TRP A 16 -42.58 72.50 -6.45
C TRP A 16 -43.50 72.64 -7.67
N LEU A 17 -43.59 71.56 -8.47
CA LEU A 17 -44.87 71.00 -8.92
C LEU A 17 -44.67 69.54 -9.34
N GLY A 18 -45.54 68.69 -8.79
CA GLY A 18 -45.42 67.24 -8.85
C GLY A 18 -45.56 66.67 -10.25
N LEU A 19 -44.67 65.74 -10.56
CA LEU A 19 -44.90 64.72 -11.58
C LEU A 19 -44.64 63.36 -10.93
N SER A 20 -45.73 62.71 -10.55
CA SER A 20 -45.78 61.33 -10.07
C SER A 20 -45.26 60.40 -11.16
N ALA A 21 -43.96 60.10 -11.14
CA ALA A 21 -43.39 59.00 -11.89
C ALA A 21 -43.81 57.67 -11.24
N PRO A 22 -44.37 56.71 -11.98
CA PRO A 22 -44.65 55.39 -11.45
C PRO A 22 -43.31 54.69 -11.12
N LEU A 23 -43.14 54.32 -9.86
CA LEU A 23 -42.02 53.51 -9.39
C LEU A 23 -41.92 52.20 -10.20
N PRO A 24 -40.76 51.84 -10.79
CA PRO A 24 -40.54 50.59 -11.53
C PRO A 24 -40.45 49.34 -10.62
N ALA A 25 -41.19 49.31 -9.51
CA ALA A 25 -41.12 48.24 -8.51
C ALA A 25 -41.64 46.87 -9.01
N ALA A 26 -42.41 46.85 -10.11
CA ALA A 26 -42.96 45.62 -10.68
C ALA A 26 -41.95 44.87 -11.58
N GLN A 27 -41.04 45.58 -12.27
CA GLN A 27 -40.03 44.94 -13.13
C GLN A 27 -38.96 44.22 -12.30
N ASP A 28 -38.49 44.83 -11.20
CA ASP A 28 -37.48 44.23 -10.31
C ASP A 28 -37.91 42.89 -9.69
N ARG A 29 -39.21 42.73 -9.39
CA ARG A 29 -39.73 41.50 -8.77
C ARG A 29 -39.71 40.31 -9.73
N GLY A 30 -40.19 40.49 -10.96
CA GLY A 30 -40.23 39.43 -11.96
C GLY A 30 -38.83 38.94 -12.35
N GLU A 31 -37.87 39.85 -12.43
CA GLU A 31 -36.46 39.49 -12.66
C GLU A 31 -35.84 38.73 -11.48
N THR A 32 -36.16 39.12 -10.25
CA THR A 32 -35.67 38.43 -9.04
C THR A 32 -36.28 37.03 -8.90
N GLU A 33 -37.56 36.85 -9.25
CA GLU A 33 -38.22 35.52 -9.30
C GLU A 33 -37.54 34.60 -10.34
N ARG A 34 -37.29 35.09 -11.56
CA ARG A 34 -36.57 34.33 -12.61
C ARG A 34 -35.14 33.94 -12.20
N LYS A 35 -34.40 34.85 -11.56
CA LYS A 35 -33.05 34.57 -11.04
C LYS A 35 -33.07 33.51 -9.96
N LEU A 36 -34.08 33.54 -9.08
CA LEU A 36 -34.26 32.52 -8.03
C LEU A 36 -34.53 31.14 -8.63
N ASP A 37 -35.42 31.05 -9.62
CA ASP A 37 -35.73 29.78 -10.29
C ASP A 37 -34.50 29.20 -10.99
N ALA A 38 -33.73 30.04 -11.71
CA ALA A 38 -32.48 29.63 -12.33
C ALA A 38 -31.45 29.09 -11.32
N ILE A 39 -31.29 29.76 -10.18
CA ILE A 39 -30.39 29.29 -9.10
C ILE A 39 -30.90 27.99 -8.49
N LYS A 40 -32.22 27.83 -8.31
CA LYS A 40 -32.80 26.57 -7.80
C LYS A 40 -32.57 25.40 -8.75
N ASP A 41 -32.63 25.64 -10.06
CA ASP A 41 -32.32 24.63 -11.07
C ASP A 41 -30.83 24.27 -11.07
N GLU A 42 -29.94 25.26 -11.01
CA GLU A 42 -28.50 25.03 -10.88
C GLU A 42 -28.18 24.26 -9.59
N LEU A 43 -28.81 24.62 -8.46
CA LEU A 43 -28.64 23.93 -7.18
C LEU A 43 -29.06 22.46 -7.28
N ARG A 44 -30.20 22.15 -7.92
CA ARG A 44 -30.65 20.77 -8.13
C ARG A 44 -29.64 19.97 -8.95
N SER A 45 -29.10 20.57 -10.02
CA SER A 45 -28.10 19.96 -10.89
C SER A 45 -26.79 19.68 -10.14
N VAL A 46 -26.26 20.69 -9.42
CA VAL A 46 -25.02 20.56 -8.63
C VAL A 46 -25.18 19.54 -7.50
N ALA A 47 -26.32 19.51 -6.81
CA ALA A 47 -26.59 18.53 -5.78
C ALA A 47 -26.65 17.09 -6.32
N ALA A 48 -27.24 16.90 -7.51
CA ALA A 48 -27.26 15.60 -8.19
C ALA A 48 -25.84 15.15 -8.60
N GLU A 49 -25.04 16.06 -9.17
CA GLU A 49 -23.64 15.77 -9.52
C GLU A 49 -22.81 15.43 -8.28
N ARG A 50 -22.98 16.17 -7.17
CA ARG A 50 -22.30 15.89 -5.89
C ARG A 50 -22.66 14.50 -5.37
N ARG A 51 -23.94 14.11 -5.38
CA ARG A 51 -24.37 12.76 -4.95
C ARG A 51 -23.76 11.67 -5.83
N ARG A 52 -23.67 11.89 -7.15
CA ARG A 52 -22.99 10.96 -8.06
C ARG A 52 -21.50 10.84 -7.73
N LEU A 53 -20.80 11.96 -7.51
CA LEU A 53 -19.40 11.99 -7.11
C LEU A 53 -19.18 11.29 -5.77
N GLU A 54 -20.10 11.43 -4.82
CA GLU A 54 -20.06 10.76 -3.52
C GLU A 54 -20.10 9.23 -3.66
N GLY A 55 -20.99 8.72 -4.51
CA GLY A 55 -21.06 7.28 -4.82
C GLY A 55 -19.82 6.76 -5.54
N GLN A 56 -19.30 7.52 -6.52
CA GLN A 56 -18.05 7.19 -7.21
C GLN A 56 -16.86 7.17 -6.26
N ARG A 57 -16.75 8.16 -5.38
CA ARG A 57 -15.70 8.23 -4.37
C ARG A 57 -15.78 7.05 -3.40
N GLY A 58 -16.97 6.72 -2.91
CA GLY A 58 -17.16 5.57 -2.04
C GLY A 58 -16.71 4.25 -2.68
N THR A 59 -16.94 4.10 -3.98
CA THR A 59 -16.48 2.94 -4.75
C THR A 59 -14.96 2.95 -4.92
N ALA A 60 -14.38 4.08 -5.33
CA ALA A 60 -12.94 4.24 -5.51
C ALA A 60 -12.14 4.00 -4.21
N HIS A 61 -12.64 4.45 -3.05
CA HIS A 61 -12.01 4.13 -1.77
C HIS A 61 -12.05 2.65 -1.41
N ARG A 62 -13.15 1.95 -1.71
CA ARG A 62 -13.23 0.48 -1.51
C ARG A 62 -12.21 -0.24 -2.39
N GLU A 63 -12.16 0.13 -3.67
CA GLU A 63 -11.19 -0.43 -4.61
C GLU A 63 -9.74 -0.13 -4.17
N LEU A 64 -9.43 1.08 -3.69
CA LEU A 64 -8.10 1.40 -3.17
C LEU A 64 -7.77 0.54 -1.95
N ARG A 65 -8.71 0.37 -1.02
CA ARG A 65 -8.52 -0.49 0.15
C ARG A 65 -8.26 -1.95 -0.23
N GLU A 66 -9.02 -2.50 -1.18
CA GLU A 66 -8.79 -3.86 -1.68
C GLU A 66 -7.39 -4.00 -2.32
N ALA A 67 -6.91 -2.98 -3.03
CA ALA A 67 -5.55 -2.96 -3.57
C ALA A 67 -4.50 -2.93 -2.45
N ASP A 68 -4.68 -2.07 -1.45
CA ASP A 68 -3.80 -1.99 -0.28
C ASP A 68 -3.75 -3.32 0.49
N GLU A 69 -4.88 -4.00 0.65
CA GLU A 69 -4.97 -5.31 1.29
C GLU A 69 -4.20 -6.39 0.50
N LYS A 70 -4.34 -6.41 -0.85
CA LYS A 70 -3.58 -7.32 -1.72
C LYS A 70 -2.08 -7.06 -1.68
N VAL A 71 -1.66 -5.79 -1.69
CA VAL A 71 -0.24 -5.40 -1.53
C VAL A 71 0.27 -5.86 -0.15
N GLY A 72 -0.52 -5.65 0.91
CA GLY A 72 -0.19 -6.08 2.26
C GLY A 72 -0.02 -7.60 2.39
N GLN A 73 -0.93 -8.38 1.81
CA GLN A 73 -0.84 -9.84 1.76
C GLN A 73 0.40 -10.31 1.00
N SER A 74 0.67 -9.73 -0.17
CA SER A 74 1.83 -10.08 -1.00
C SER A 74 3.15 -9.75 -0.30
N ASN A 75 3.24 -8.60 0.38
CA ASN A 75 4.43 -8.24 1.19
C ASN A 75 4.62 -9.17 2.40
N ARG A 76 3.55 -9.71 3.00
CA ARG A 76 3.68 -10.72 4.07
C ARG A 76 4.24 -12.02 3.51
N ARG A 77 3.69 -12.48 2.37
CA ARG A 77 4.18 -13.69 1.71
C ARG A 77 5.64 -13.56 1.27
N LEU A 78 6.04 -12.39 0.79
CA LEU A 78 7.44 -12.12 0.44
C LEU A 78 8.36 -12.28 1.64
N ARG A 79 7.99 -11.71 2.80
CA ARG A 79 8.77 -11.83 4.03
C ARG A 79 8.87 -13.27 4.54
N GLU A 80 7.79 -14.06 4.41
CA GLU A 80 7.82 -15.49 4.72
C GLU A 80 8.83 -16.24 3.84
N ILE A 81 8.81 -15.99 2.52
CA ILE A 81 9.74 -16.60 1.57
C ILE A 81 11.19 -16.18 1.87
N GLU A 82 11.43 -14.90 2.17
CA GLU A 82 12.78 -14.41 2.51
C GLU A 82 13.30 -15.03 3.81
N ALA A 83 12.45 -15.22 4.82
CA ALA A 83 12.81 -15.91 6.05
C ALA A 83 13.11 -17.39 5.80
N GLU A 84 12.32 -18.08 4.97
CA GLU A 84 12.56 -19.48 4.61
C GLU A 84 13.87 -19.64 3.81
N LEU A 85 14.16 -18.72 2.87
CA LEU A 85 15.42 -18.68 2.14
C LEU A 85 16.62 -18.46 3.07
N ALA A 86 16.50 -17.59 4.08
CA ALA A 86 17.54 -17.36 5.06
C ALA A 86 17.81 -18.62 5.90
N ALA A 87 16.76 -19.29 6.38
CA ALA A 87 16.88 -20.54 7.14
C ALA A 87 17.51 -21.66 6.29
N GLN A 88 17.14 -21.78 5.02
CA GLN A 88 17.73 -22.76 4.10
C GLN A 88 19.20 -22.44 3.75
N ARG A 89 19.62 -21.17 3.79
CA ARG A 89 21.03 -20.78 3.66
C ARG A 89 21.84 -21.24 4.86
N GLU A 90 21.37 -20.90 6.07
CA GLU A 90 22.03 -21.32 7.32
C GLU A 90 22.13 -22.84 7.43
N ALA A 91 21.07 -23.57 7.09
CA ALA A 91 21.08 -25.03 7.07
C ALA A 91 22.13 -25.58 6.11
N LEU A 92 22.30 -24.97 4.92
CA LEU A 92 23.30 -25.42 3.95
C LEU A 92 24.72 -25.18 4.46
N ASP A 93 25.00 -24.01 5.03
CA ASP A 93 26.29 -23.67 5.63
C ASP A 93 26.65 -24.66 6.77
N GLU A 94 25.67 -25.05 7.59
CA GLU A 94 25.87 -26.06 8.64
C GLU A 94 26.20 -27.45 8.07
N LEU A 95 25.49 -27.87 7.02
CA LEU A 95 25.74 -29.16 6.37
C LEU A 95 27.11 -29.19 5.70
N GLU A 96 27.55 -28.10 5.07
CA GLU A 96 28.89 -27.98 4.48
C GLU A 96 30.00 -28.08 5.55
N ALA A 97 29.81 -27.46 6.72
CA ALA A 97 30.75 -27.59 7.83
C ALA A 97 30.81 -29.03 8.38
N ARG A 98 29.66 -29.69 8.49
CA ARG A 98 29.56 -31.11 8.91
C ARG A 98 30.24 -32.03 7.89
N ARG A 99 30.04 -31.78 6.60
CA ARG A 99 30.71 -32.50 5.49
C ARG A 99 32.22 -32.42 5.62
N ALA A 100 32.76 -31.21 5.74
CA ALA A 100 34.21 -30.99 5.84
C ALA A 100 34.82 -31.76 7.03
N THR A 101 34.13 -31.74 8.18
CA THR A 101 34.54 -32.47 9.38
C THR A 101 34.54 -33.98 9.15
N MET A 102 33.48 -34.53 8.54
CA MET A 102 33.39 -35.97 8.25
C MET A 102 34.43 -36.42 7.21
N GLN A 103 34.70 -35.60 6.20
CA GLN A 103 35.72 -35.87 5.19
C GLN A 103 37.13 -35.87 5.80
N ALA A 104 37.45 -34.92 6.67
CA ALA A 104 38.72 -34.88 7.38
C ALA A 104 38.91 -36.13 8.27
N ALA A 105 37.87 -36.51 9.03
CA ALA A 105 37.89 -37.72 9.85
C ALA A 105 38.08 -38.99 9.01
N MET A 106 37.39 -39.10 7.87
CA MET A 106 37.54 -40.23 6.96
C MET A 106 38.94 -40.29 6.33
N SER A 107 39.51 -39.14 5.95
CA SER A 107 40.88 -39.03 5.43
C SER A 107 41.91 -39.53 6.44
N GLY A 108 41.82 -39.06 7.70
CA GLY A 108 42.72 -39.51 8.77
C GLY A 108 42.66 -41.03 9.00
N GLN A 109 41.45 -41.60 9.05
CA GLN A 109 41.31 -43.05 9.18
C GLN A 109 41.88 -43.84 8.00
N ARG A 110 41.74 -43.33 6.77
CA ARG A 110 42.32 -43.95 5.57
C ARG A 110 43.84 -43.88 5.57
N GLU A 111 44.42 -42.76 5.98
CA GLU A 111 45.87 -42.60 6.04
C GLU A 111 46.51 -43.53 7.07
N GLU A 112 45.94 -43.62 8.28
CA GLU A 112 46.38 -44.57 9.30
C GLU A 112 46.30 -46.03 8.80
N LEU A 113 45.20 -46.38 8.12
CA LEU A 113 45.04 -47.71 7.51
C LEU A 113 46.12 -47.96 6.44
N ALA A 114 46.42 -46.98 5.60
CA ALA A 114 47.43 -47.09 4.55
C ALA A 114 48.86 -47.23 5.12
N GLN A 115 49.17 -46.55 6.23
CA GLN A 115 50.45 -46.72 6.93
C GLN A 115 50.57 -48.13 7.51
N LEU A 116 49.52 -48.64 8.15
CA LEU A 116 49.47 -50.00 8.70
C LEU A 116 49.65 -51.08 7.62
N VAL A 117 48.95 -50.96 6.49
CA VAL A 117 49.08 -51.91 5.38
C VAL A 117 50.51 -51.91 4.82
N ARG A 118 51.13 -50.74 4.67
CA ARG A 118 52.53 -50.62 4.23
C ARG A 118 53.51 -51.25 5.24
N ALA A 119 53.32 -51.02 6.53
CA ALA A 119 54.15 -51.61 7.58
C ALA A 119 54.03 -53.14 7.61
N ALA A 120 52.81 -53.68 7.49
CA ALA A 120 52.55 -55.11 7.43
C ALA A 120 53.20 -55.74 6.18
N TYR A 121 53.14 -55.07 5.03
CA TYR A 121 53.78 -55.53 3.80
C TYR A 121 55.32 -55.52 3.93
N ALA A 122 55.89 -54.48 4.55
CA ALA A 122 57.33 -54.36 4.77
C ALA A 122 57.91 -55.42 5.73
N GLN A 123 57.11 -55.91 6.68
CA GLN A 123 57.51 -56.99 7.59
C GLN A 123 57.51 -58.40 6.94
N GLY A 124 56.89 -58.55 5.76
CA GLY A 124 56.84 -59.81 5.00
C GLY A 124 55.85 -60.84 5.57
N GLY A 125 55.34 -61.73 4.70
CA GLY A 125 54.29 -62.73 5.03
C GLY A 125 54.63 -63.72 6.15
N ASP A 126 55.91 -63.82 6.52
CA ASP A 126 56.41 -64.75 7.54
C ASP A 126 56.48 -64.15 8.95
N ALA A 127 56.20 -62.85 9.13
CA ALA A 127 56.29 -62.20 10.44
C ALA A 127 55.41 -62.87 11.53
N PRO A 128 54.16 -63.29 11.26
CA PRO A 128 53.36 -64.05 12.22
C PRO A 128 53.94 -65.44 12.51
N LEU A 129 54.49 -66.12 11.49
CA LEU A 129 55.13 -67.44 11.61
C LEU A 129 56.43 -67.39 12.43
N LYS A 130 57.23 -66.33 12.28
CA LYS A 130 58.46 -66.11 13.07
C LYS A 130 58.17 -65.89 14.56
N VAL A 131 57.08 -65.20 14.88
CA VAL A 131 56.64 -65.01 16.29
C VAL A 131 56.07 -66.30 16.87
N LEU A 132 55.37 -67.11 16.08
CA LEU A 132 54.90 -68.45 16.46
C LEU A 132 56.03 -69.46 16.73
N LEU A 133 57.17 -69.31 16.04
CA LEU A 133 58.34 -70.16 16.21
C LEU A 133 59.23 -69.75 17.41
N ALA A 134 59.01 -68.56 17.99
CA ALA A 134 59.64 -68.15 19.25
C ALA A 134 58.81 -68.72 20.42
N GLN A 135 59.24 -69.86 20.95
CA GLN A 135 58.45 -70.77 21.79
C GLN A 135 57.92 -70.20 23.13
N ASP A 136 58.38 -69.03 23.59
CA ASP A 136 58.08 -68.52 24.94
C ASP A 136 56.84 -67.59 25.06
N SER A 137 56.14 -67.22 23.98
CA SER A 137 54.99 -66.26 24.10
C SER A 137 53.84 -66.42 23.10
N VAL A 138 53.66 -67.60 22.51
CA VAL A 138 52.65 -67.88 21.45
C VAL A 138 51.22 -67.43 21.82
N ALA A 139 50.82 -67.59 23.09
CA ALA A 139 49.50 -67.14 23.57
C ALA A 139 49.36 -65.61 23.60
N GLU A 140 50.42 -64.90 23.99
CA GLU A 140 50.50 -63.43 24.02
C GLU A 140 50.38 -62.85 22.60
N ALA A 141 51.12 -63.44 21.66
CA ALA A 141 51.13 -63.03 20.26
C ALA A 141 49.76 -63.22 19.58
N ASN A 142 49.09 -64.34 19.83
CA ASN A 142 47.74 -64.59 19.30
C ASN A 142 46.69 -63.61 19.84
N ARG A 143 46.79 -63.23 21.13
CA ARG A 143 45.93 -62.19 21.71
C ARG A 143 46.15 -60.84 21.03
N LEU A 144 47.41 -60.44 20.85
CA LEU A 144 47.77 -59.18 20.19
C LEU A 144 47.28 -59.12 18.74
N LEU A 145 47.50 -60.17 17.95
CA LEU A 145 47.00 -60.27 16.57
C LEU A 145 45.48 -60.19 16.50
N THR A 146 44.79 -60.82 17.45
CA THR A 146 43.32 -60.76 17.53
C THR A 146 42.83 -59.35 17.85
N TYR A 147 43.46 -58.65 18.80
CA TYR A 147 43.14 -57.26 19.10
C TYR A 147 43.37 -56.34 17.90
N HIS A 148 44.47 -56.51 17.17
CA HIS A 148 44.71 -55.76 15.94
C HIS A 148 43.60 -56.00 14.92
N ARG A 149 43.21 -57.25 14.67
CA ARG A 149 42.13 -57.59 13.74
C ARG A 149 40.80 -56.91 14.13
N TYR A 150 40.40 -56.97 15.39
CA TYR A 150 39.18 -56.29 15.85
C TYR A 150 39.26 -54.76 15.66
N MET A 151 40.40 -54.16 16.00
CA MET A 151 40.61 -52.71 15.84
C MET A 151 40.58 -52.28 14.35
N GLN A 152 41.09 -53.10 13.44
CA GLN A 152 40.98 -52.83 12.00
C GLN A 152 39.57 -53.01 11.46
N GLN A 153 38.84 -54.02 11.95
CA GLN A 153 37.43 -54.20 11.60
C GLN A 153 36.58 -53.01 12.05
N ASP A 154 36.82 -52.48 13.26
CA ASP A 154 36.14 -51.27 13.76
C ASP A 154 36.44 -50.03 12.91
N ARG A 155 37.71 -49.82 12.53
CA ARG A 155 38.12 -48.72 11.62
C ARG A 155 37.42 -48.80 10.27
N MET A 156 37.42 -49.98 9.65
CA MET A 156 36.74 -50.20 8.37
C MET A 156 35.23 -49.98 8.51
N LYS A 157 34.63 -50.40 9.62
CA LYS A 157 33.21 -50.13 9.93
C LYS A 157 32.95 -48.63 10.03
N ARG A 158 33.78 -47.87 10.76
CA ARG A 158 33.69 -46.41 10.87
C ARG A 158 33.83 -45.69 9.53
N ILE A 159 34.75 -46.11 8.66
CA ILE A 159 34.89 -45.55 7.30
C ILE A 159 33.60 -45.77 6.50
N ARG A 160 33.02 -46.98 6.54
CA ARG A 160 31.75 -47.27 5.84
C ARG A 160 30.58 -46.46 6.41
N GLU A 161 30.51 -46.32 7.73
CA GLU A 161 29.50 -45.49 8.39
C GLU A 161 29.62 -44.01 7.99
N LEU A 162 30.85 -43.46 7.95
CA LEU A 162 31.10 -42.09 7.50
C LEU A 162 30.73 -41.91 6.02
N ALA A 163 31.08 -42.87 5.15
CA ALA A 163 30.72 -42.82 3.73
C ALA A 163 29.20 -42.80 3.53
N SER A 164 28.46 -43.67 4.23
CA SER A 164 27.00 -43.69 4.19
C SER A 164 26.37 -42.39 4.72
N ARG A 165 26.94 -41.79 5.77
CA ARG A 165 26.49 -40.50 6.29
C ARG A 165 26.74 -39.35 5.30
N LEU A 166 27.88 -39.37 4.60
CA LEU A 166 28.18 -38.38 3.55
C LEU A 166 27.21 -38.49 2.37
N GLU A 167 26.86 -39.71 1.94
CA GLU A 167 25.84 -39.90 0.89
C GLU A 167 24.46 -39.39 1.32
N ALA A 168 24.07 -39.63 2.58
CA ALA A 168 22.83 -39.07 3.13
C ALA A 168 22.88 -37.53 3.17
N LEU A 169 24.03 -36.96 3.53
CA LEU A 169 24.25 -35.50 3.55
C LEU A 169 24.14 -34.89 2.14
N ASP A 170 24.75 -35.53 1.14
CA ASP A 170 24.62 -35.15 -0.28
C ASP A 170 23.18 -35.12 -0.76
N ALA A 171 22.36 -36.07 -0.31
CA ALA A 171 20.94 -36.11 -0.66
C ALA A 171 20.17 -34.94 -0.04
N VAL A 172 20.45 -34.60 1.22
CA VAL A 172 19.82 -33.49 1.93
C VAL A 172 20.24 -32.14 1.32
N GLU A 173 21.52 -31.93 1.02
CA GLU A 173 21.98 -30.70 0.37
C GLU A 173 21.32 -30.50 -1.00
N ARG A 174 21.16 -31.57 -1.79
CA ARG A 174 20.44 -31.51 -3.08
C ARG A 174 18.96 -31.14 -2.92
N ASP A 175 18.27 -31.70 -1.92
CA ASP A 175 16.87 -31.34 -1.61
C ASP A 175 16.76 -29.86 -1.19
N ILE A 176 17.65 -29.38 -0.32
CA ILE A 176 17.69 -27.98 0.09
C ILE A 176 17.95 -27.07 -1.12
N ALA A 177 18.92 -27.39 -1.98
CA ALA A 177 19.21 -26.61 -3.18
C ALA A 177 18.00 -26.53 -4.13
N ALA A 178 17.31 -27.66 -4.35
CA ALA A 178 16.10 -27.69 -5.16
C ALA A 178 14.97 -26.84 -4.57
N ARG A 179 14.74 -26.92 -3.25
CA ARG A 179 13.74 -26.08 -2.56
C ARG A 179 14.07 -24.60 -2.62
N ARG A 180 15.34 -24.23 -2.43
CA ARG A 180 15.82 -22.85 -2.57
C ARG A 180 15.53 -22.30 -3.95
N GLN A 181 15.77 -23.08 -5.01
CA GLN A 181 15.47 -22.65 -6.37
C GLN A 181 13.97 -22.35 -6.55
N VAL A 182 13.10 -23.24 -6.05
CA VAL A 182 11.64 -23.02 -6.09
C VAL A 182 11.22 -21.76 -5.32
N LEU A 183 11.86 -21.49 -4.18
CA LEU A 183 11.60 -20.29 -3.38
C LEU A 183 12.09 -19.01 -4.08
N GLU A 184 13.29 -19.00 -4.67
CA GLU A 184 13.81 -17.84 -5.41
C GLU A 184 12.96 -17.56 -6.66
N ASP A 185 12.52 -18.60 -7.39
CA ASP A 185 11.59 -18.45 -8.51
C ASP A 185 10.24 -17.87 -8.05
N SER A 186 9.73 -18.35 -6.91
CA SER A 186 8.50 -17.85 -6.31
C SER A 186 8.64 -16.39 -5.85
N ARG A 187 9.78 -16.03 -5.27
CA ARG A 187 10.13 -14.66 -4.89
C ARG A 187 10.13 -13.74 -6.10
N GLY A 188 10.83 -14.11 -7.17
CA GLY A 188 10.89 -13.30 -8.40
C GLY A 188 9.51 -13.06 -9.03
N ARG A 189 8.65 -14.09 -9.05
CA ARG A 189 7.25 -13.93 -9.51
C ARG A 189 6.45 -12.99 -8.61
N LEU A 190 6.62 -13.10 -7.29
CA LEU A 190 5.90 -12.28 -6.33
C LEU A 190 6.36 -10.81 -6.36
N ASP A 191 7.65 -10.56 -6.56
CA ASP A 191 8.20 -9.22 -6.73
C ASP A 191 7.66 -8.53 -7.98
N ALA A 192 7.57 -9.27 -9.10
CA ALA A 192 6.94 -8.77 -10.33
C ALA A 192 5.46 -8.45 -10.11
N GLN A 193 4.71 -9.33 -9.44
CA GLN A 193 3.31 -9.09 -9.08
C GLN A 193 3.15 -7.87 -8.16
N LEU A 194 4.04 -7.71 -7.16
CA LEU A 194 4.05 -6.57 -6.26
C LEU A 194 4.30 -5.25 -6.99
N ALA A 195 5.20 -5.24 -7.99
CA ALA A 195 5.44 -4.06 -8.81
C ALA A 195 4.16 -3.62 -9.53
N THR A 196 3.47 -4.55 -10.21
CA THR A 196 2.18 -4.27 -10.88
C THR A 196 1.10 -3.82 -9.90
N LEU A 197 0.97 -4.49 -8.75
CA LEU A 197 -0.02 -4.11 -7.73
C LEU A 197 0.23 -2.71 -7.15
N ARG A 198 1.49 -2.30 -6.99
CA ARG A 198 1.86 -0.95 -6.53
C ARG A 198 1.54 0.10 -7.59
N GLU A 199 1.77 -0.19 -8.86
CA GLU A 199 1.39 0.69 -9.96
C GLU A 199 -0.14 0.89 -10.01
N ASP A 200 -0.90 -0.20 -9.95
CA ASP A 200 -2.36 -0.17 -9.90
C ASP A 200 -2.89 0.62 -8.69
N ARG A 201 -2.27 0.43 -7.51
CA ARG A 201 -2.58 1.19 -6.30
C ARG A 201 -2.37 2.69 -6.52
N ASN A 202 -1.23 3.08 -7.09
CA ASN A 202 -0.92 4.49 -7.33
C ASN A 202 -1.88 5.12 -8.34
N ALA A 203 -2.28 4.38 -9.38
CA ALA A 203 -3.30 4.83 -10.32
C ALA A 203 -4.65 5.04 -9.62
N ARG A 204 -5.06 4.12 -8.74
CA ARG A 204 -6.30 4.25 -7.94
C ARG A 204 -6.25 5.43 -6.97
N GLU A 205 -5.12 5.64 -6.31
CA GLU A 205 -4.91 6.78 -5.41
C GLU A 205 -5.08 8.12 -6.16
N ALA A 206 -4.56 8.22 -7.38
CA ALA A 206 -4.76 9.41 -8.22
C ALA A 206 -6.23 9.63 -8.61
N VAL A 207 -6.98 8.55 -8.90
CA VAL A 207 -8.43 8.62 -9.17
C VAL A 207 -9.19 9.10 -7.94
N VAL A 208 -8.91 8.54 -6.77
CA VAL A 208 -9.51 8.95 -5.50
C VAL A 208 -9.25 10.44 -5.24
N ALA A 209 -7.99 10.89 -5.37
CA ALA A 209 -7.63 12.29 -5.18
C ALA A 209 -8.36 13.24 -6.16
N ASN A 210 -8.54 12.82 -7.42
CA ASN A 210 -9.30 13.59 -8.41
C ASN A 210 -10.78 13.69 -8.02
N LEU A 211 -11.40 12.57 -7.64
CA LEU A 211 -12.80 12.53 -7.21
C LEU A 211 -13.04 13.38 -5.96
N ASP A 212 -12.12 13.35 -5.00
CA ASP A 212 -12.19 14.19 -3.79
C ASP A 212 -12.13 15.67 -4.12
N LYS A 213 -11.21 16.07 -5.02
CA LYS A 213 -11.11 17.46 -5.48
C LYS A 213 -12.40 17.92 -6.16
N ARG A 214 -12.96 17.10 -7.05
CA ARG A 214 -14.23 17.39 -7.75
C ARG A 214 -15.39 17.47 -6.78
N TYR A 215 -15.50 16.51 -5.85
CA TYR A 215 -16.55 16.50 -4.82
C TYR A 215 -16.49 17.76 -3.96
N LYS A 216 -15.30 18.15 -3.49
CA LYS A 216 -15.11 19.36 -2.68
C LYS A 216 -15.54 20.61 -3.46
N SER A 217 -15.11 20.75 -4.71
CA SER A 217 -15.53 21.86 -5.57
C SER A 217 -17.05 21.93 -5.77
N ARG A 218 -17.72 20.80 -6.03
CA ARG A 218 -19.19 20.75 -6.17
C ARG A 218 -19.91 21.05 -4.87
N ARG A 219 -19.42 20.54 -3.74
CA ARG A 219 -19.94 20.84 -2.41
C ARG A 219 -19.86 22.34 -2.10
N ASP A 220 -18.71 22.97 -2.37
CA ASP A 220 -18.50 24.39 -2.12
C ASP A 220 -19.42 25.25 -3.03
N ARG A 221 -19.61 24.84 -4.29
CA ARG A 221 -20.54 25.48 -5.22
C ARG A 221 -22.00 25.34 -4.77
N GLU A 222 -22.42 24.16 -4.33
CA GLU A 222 -23.76 23.92 -3.79
C GLU A 222 -24.04 24.82 -2.57
N GLN A 223 -23.06 24.96 -1.67
CA GLN A 223 -23.17 25.84 -0.51
C GLN A 223 -23.22 27.33 -0.87
N ALA A 224 -22.51 27.76 -1.92
CA ALA A 224 -22.61 29.13 -2.42
C ALA A 224 -23.99 29.40 -3.02
N LEU A 225 -24.45 28.56 -3.96
CA LEU A 225 -25.77 28.67 -4.58
C LEU A 225 -26.91 28.61 -3.54
N GLY A 226 -26.78 27.76 -2.53
CA GLY A 226 -27.76 27.67 -1.44
C GLY A 226 -27.83 28.93 -0.57
N ARG A 227 -26.70 29.66 -0.41
CA ARG A 227 -26.70 30.97 0.27
C ARG A 227 -27.34 32.05 -0.61
N ASP A 228 -27.01 32.07 -1.90
CA ASP A 228 -27.55 33.03 -2.87
C ASP A 228 -29.07 32.87 -3.02
N ALA A 229 -29.56 31.63 -3.14
CA ALA A 229 -30.99 31.32 -3.18
C ALA A 229 -31.73 31.86 -1.95
N LYS A 230 -31.20 31.61 -0.74
CA LYS A 230 -31.78 32.13 0.51
C LYS A 230 -31.79 33.66 0.55
N GLY A 231 -30.73 34.31 0.06
CA GLY A 231 -30.65 35.76 -0.03
C GLY A 231 -31.71 36.34 -0.96
N LEU A 232 -31.89 35.75 -2.15
CA LEU A 232 -32.92 36.16 -3.10
C LEU A 232 -34.33 35.91 -2.57
N GLU A 233 -34.59 34.79 -1.88
CA GLU A 233 -35.89 34.52 -1.24
C GLU A 233 -36.24 35.59 -0.19
N GLN A 234 -35.27 35.99 0.63
CA GLN A 234 -35.45 37.06 1.62
C GLN A 234 -35.69 38.42 0.96
N LEU A 235 -34.95 38.75 -0.11
CA LEU A 235 -35.16 39.98 -0.87
C LEU A 235 -36.58 40.00 -1.47
N LEU A 236 -37.01 38.88 -2.05
CA LEU A 236 -38.32 38.76 -2.65
C LEU A 236 -39.45 38.91 -1.63
N ALA A 237 -39.28 38.34 -0.43
CA ALA A 237 -40.21 38.51 0.68
C ALA A 237 -40.30 39.99 1.12
N ARG A 238 -39.18 40.71 1.17
CA ARG A 238 -39.15 42.15 1.48
C ARG A 238 -39.85 42.98 0.39
N LEU A 239 -39.61 42.68 -0.88
CA LEU A 239 -40.27 43.35 -2.01
C LEU A 239 -41.79 43.12 -1.99
N ARG A 240 -42.24 41.89 -1.70
CA ARG A 240 -43.66 41.56 -1.53
C ARG A 240 -44.29 42.32 -0.37
N ALA A 241 -43.63 42.39 0.77
CA ALA A 241 -44.11 43.13 1.93
C ALA A 241 -44.18 44.65 1.67
N ALA A 242 -43.18 45.21 0.98
CA ALA A 242 -43.16 46.62 0.61
C ALA A 242 -44.27 46.97 -0.40
N ALA A 243 -44.48 46.13 -1.42
CA ALA A 243 -45.58 46.30 -2.37
C ALA A 243 -46.96 46.25 -1.69
N ALA A 244 -47.18 45.28 -0.79
CA ALA A 244 -48.43 45.17 -0.03
C ALA A 244 -48.70 46.39 0.84
N LYS A 245 -47.67 46.93 1.51
CA LYS A 245 -47.78 48.18 2.29
C LYS A 245 -48.13 49.38 1.40
N ALA A 246 -47.48 49.51 0.25
CA ALA A 246 -47.74 50.60 -0.69
C ALA A 246 -49.18 50.54 -1.26
N GLU A 247 -49.68 49.34 -1.56
CA GLU A 247 -51.07 49.15 -1.98
C GLU A 247 -52.08 49.47 -0.87
N ALA A 248 -51.82 49.05 0.37
CA ALA A 248 -52.65 49.37 1.52
C ALA A 248 -52.72 50.89 1.77
N GLU A 249 -51.59 51.59 1.69
CA GLU A 249 -51.53 53.06 1.84
C GLU A 249 -52.31 53.77 0.72
N ARG A 250 -52.17 53.31 -0.54
CA ARG A 250 -52.94 53.85 -1.67
C ARG A 250 -54.45 53.64 -1.48
N ARG A 251 -54.88 52.48 -0.99
CA ARG A 251 -56.28 52.20 -0.68
C ARG A 251 -56.80 53.08 0.46
N ARG A 252 -55.99 53.33 1.49
CA ARG A 252 -56.33 54.23 2.59
C ARG A 252 -56.52 55.67 2.11
N ILE A 253 -55.58 56.18 1.33
CA ILE A 253 -55.66 57.53 0.74
C ILE A 253 -56.85 57.65 -0.22
N ALA A 254 -57.14 56.61 -1.00
CA ALA A 254 -58.32 56.60 -1.89
C ALA A 254 -59.64 56.60 -1.09
N ALA A 255 -59.71 55.85 0.01
CA ALA A 255 -60.87 55.83 0.90
C ALA A 255 -61.06 57.18 1.64
N GLU A 256 -59.98 57.78 2.13
CA GLU A 256 -59.99 59.12 2.75
C GLU A 256 -60.45 60.19 1.75
N ARG A 257 -59.99 60.12 0.50
CA ARG A 257 -60.43 61.04 -0.57
C ARG A 257 -61.88 60.83 -0.98
N ALA A 258 -62.37 59.59 -0.99
CA ALA A 258 -63.78 59.28 -1.26
C ALA A 258 -64.70 59.75 -0.12
N ALA A 259 -64.25 59.65 1.14
CA ALA A 259 -64.97 60.15 2.31
C ALA A 259 -64.98 61.69 2.42
N ALA A 260 -63.97 62.37 1.87
CA ALA A 260 -63.91 63.84 1.83
C ALA A 260 -64.68 64.45 0.63
N ALA A 261 -65.11 63.62 -0.33
CA ALA A 261 -65.86 64.02 -1.52
C ALA A 261 -67.37 63.68 -1.45
N ALA A 262 -67.81 63.05 -0.35
CA ALA A 262 -69.20 62.74 -0.02
C ALA A 262 -69.70 63.67 1.09
#